data_AF-A0A453AP60-F1
#
_entry.id   AF-A0A453AP60-F1
#
_cell.length_a   1.000
_cell.length_b   1.000
_cell.length_c   1.000
_cell.angle_alpha   90.00
_cell.angle_beta   90.00
_cell.angle_gamma   90.00
#
_symmetry.space_group_name_H-M   'P 1'
#
loop_
_entity.id
_entity.type
_entity.pdbx_description
1 polymer ?
#
loop_
_entity_poly.entity_id
_entity_poly.type
_entity_poly.pdbx_seq_one_letter_code
_entity_poly.pdbx_strand_id
1 'polypeptide(L)' 'MLAKHVRKVDMLDGVTIPWSEKVKDEIILDGNDIELVSRSAALINQAL' A
#
# COMPACT_ATOMS: atom_id res chain seq x y z
N MET A 1 -17.46 6.45 -22.37
CA MET A 1 -17.49 5.30 -21.45
C MET A 1 -16.15 5.30 -20.71
N LEU A 2 -16.10 5.84 -19.50
CA LEU A 2 -14.84 5.92 -18.73
C LEU A 2 -14.50 4.51 -18.25
N ALA A 3 -13.43 3.92 -18.79
CA ALA A 3 -12.96 2.61 -18.35
C ALA A 3 -12.43 2.73 -16.91
N LYS A 4 -13.05 2.00 -15.98
CA LYS A 4 -12.56 1.88 -14.61
C LYS A 4 -11.17 1.25 -14.65
N HIS A 5 -10.13 2.03 -14.35
CA HIS A 5 -8.75 1.54 -14.33
C HIS A 5 -8.41 1.02 -12.93
N VAL A 6 -8.14 -0.27 -12.82
CA VAL A 6 -7.73 -0.90 -11.56
C VAL A 6 -6.21 -0.98 -11.54
N ARG A 7 -5.59 -0.26 -10.61
CA ARG A 7 -4.16 -0.39 -10.31
C ARG A 7 -3.96 -1.48 -9.28
N LYS A 8 -3.00 -2.37 -9.52
CA LYS A 8 -2.57 -3.42 -8.58
C LYS A 8 -1.12 -3.14 -8.21
N VAL A 9 -0.81 -3.21 -6.92
CA VAL A 9 0.54 -3.06 -6.39
C VAL A 9 0.77 -4.23 -5.45
N ASP A 10 1.75 -5.06 -5.78
CA ASP A 10 2.14 -6.18 -4.94
C ASP A 10 3.10 -5.70 -3.85
N MET A 11 2.86 -6.11 -2.61
CA MET A 11 3.73 -5.76 -1.48
C MET A 11 5.00 -6.59 -1.49
N LEU A 12 6.08 -6.01 -0.98
CA LEU A 12 7.32 -6.72 -0.75
C LEU A 12 7.16 -7.71 0.41
N ASP A 13 8.01 -8.74 0.42
CA ASP A 13 7.92 -9.81 1.40
C ASP A 13 8.01 -9.27 2.84
N GLY A 14 7.20 -9.85 3.73
CA GLY A 14 7.10 -9.40 5.12
C GLY A 14 6.38 -8.07 5.36
N VAL A 15 5.79 -7.44 4.34
CA VAL A 15 4.97 -6.22 4.47
C VAL A 15 3.48 -6.56 4.35
N THR A 16 2.69 -6.11 5.32
CA THR A 16 1.23 -6.25 5.35
C THR A 16 0.53 -4.89 5.29
N ILE A 17 -0.72 -4.87 4.80
CA ILE A 17 -1.52 -3.64 4.67
C ILE A 17 -2.88 -3.78 5.35
N PRO A 18 -2.97 -3.69 6.69
CA PRO A 18 -4.25 -3.57 7.36
C PRO A 18 -4.91 -2.20 7.11
N TRP A 19 -6.24 -2.18 7.11
CA TRP A 19 -7.03 -0.95 7.15
C TRP A 19 -6.98 -0.33 8.54
N SER A 20 -6.90 1.00 8.62
CA SER A 20 -7.00 1.70 9.91
C SER A 20 -8.40 1.55 10.49
N GLU A 21 -8.49 1.16 11.76
CA GLU A 21 -9.78 1.01 12.45
C GLU A 21 -10.40 2.36 12.84
N LYS A 22 -9.54 3.38 13.04
CA LYS A 22 -9.94 4.66 13.65
C LYS A 22 -10.06 5.78 12.64
N VAL A 23 -9.38 5.66 11.49
CA VAL A 23 -9.29 6.73 10.49
C VAL A 23 -9.82 6.21 9.16
N LYS A 24 -10.84 6.91 8.64
CA LYS A 24 -11.43 6.60 7.35
C LYS A 24 -10.42 6.92 6.23
N ASP A 25 -10.38 6.04 5.22
CA ASP A 25 -9.52 6.16 4.03
C ASP A 25 -8.00 6.11 4.33
N GLU A 26 -7.62 5.57 5.49
CA GLU A 26 -6.23 5.33 5.89
C GLU A 26 -5.89 3.83 5.83
N ILE A 27 -4.72 3.53 5.27
CA ILE A 27 -4.09 2.21 5.29
C ILE A 27 -2.78 2.28 6.08
N ILE A 28 -2.46 1.22 6.80
CA ILE A 28 -1.23 1.10 7.57
C ILE A 28 -0.32 0.13 6.83
N LEU A 29 0.95 0.45 6.67
CA LEU A 29 1.95 -0.52 6.21
C LEU A 29 2.75 -1.00 7.42
N ASP A 30 2.73 -2.30 7.64
CA ASP A 30 3.40 -2.94 8.78
C ASP A 30 4.37 -4.02 8.30
N GLY A 31 5.55 -4.08 8.89
CA GLY A 31 6.61 -5.01 8.51
C GLY A 31 7.89 -4.80 9.33
N ASN A 32 8.70 -5.84 9.43
CA ASN A 32 9.90 -5.83 10.28
C ASN A 32 11.09 -5.05 9.66
N ASP A 33 11.15 -4.97 8.33
CA ASP A 33 12.22 -4.26 7.62
C ASP A 33 11.72 -2.89 7.12
N ILE A 34 12.28 -1.82 7.66
CA ILE A 34 11.89 -0.45 7.35
C ILE A 34 12.14 -0.06 5.88
N GLU A 35 13.18 -0.61 5.24
CA GLU A 35 13.45 -0.31 3.83
C GLU A 35 12.40 -0.94 2.93
N LEU A 36 11.99 -2.17 3.24
CA LEU A 36 10.94 -2.88 2.50
C LEU A 36 9.57 -2.21 2.69
N VAL A 37 9.25 -1.76 3.91
CA VAL A 37 8.02 -1.01 4.20
C VAL A 37 8.00 0.31 3.43
N SER A 38 9.09 1.08 3.49
CA SER A 38 9.22 2.38 2.80
C SER A 38 9.12 2.23 1.28
N ARG A 39 9.81 1.25 0.71
CA ARG A 39 9.75 0.98 -0.74
C ARG A 39 8.36 0.55 -1.18
N SER A 40 7.65 -0.24 -0.37
CA SER A 40 6.26 -0.65 -0.65
C SER A 40 5.31 0.55 -0.67
N ALA A 41 5.47 1.49 0.26
CA ALA A 41 4.71 2.75 0.25
C ALA A 41 5.00 3.59 -1.00
N ALA A 42 6.26 3.65 -1.43
CA ALA A 42 6.65 4.36 -2.66
C ALA A 42 5.99 3.75 -3.91
N LEU A 43 5.88 2.41 -4.00
CA LEU A 43 5.21 1.73 -5.12
C LEU A 43 3.72 2.10 -5.20
N ILE A 44 3.03 2.20 -4.07
CA ILE A 44 1.63 2.66 -4.02
C ILE A 44 1.54 4.09 -4.57
N ASN A 45 2.39 4.99 -4.09
CA ASN A 45 2.37 6.40 -4.52
C ASN A 45 2.70 6.58 -6.01
N GLN A 46 3.58 5.75 -6.57
CA GLN A 46 3.92 5.78 -8.00
C GLN A 46 2.82 5.19 -8.90
N ALA A 47 1.98 4.31 -8.36
CA ALA A 47 0.87 3.71 -9.09
C ALA A 47 -0.38 4.60 -9.11
N LEU A 48 -0.48 5.60 -8.22
CA LEU A 48 -1.55 6.61 -8.20
C LEU A 48 -1.50 7.55 -9.42
#